data_AF-A0A653XSD3-F1
#
_entry.id   AF-A0A653XSD3-F1
#
_cell.length_a   1.000
_cell.length_b   1.000
_cell.length_c   1.000
_cell.angle_alpha   90.00
_cell.angle_beta   90.00
_cell.angle_gamma   90.00
#
_symmetry.space_group_name_H-M   'P 1'
#
loop_
_entity.id
_entity.type
_entity.pdbx_description
1 polymer ?
#
loop_
_entity_poly.entity_id
_entity_poly.type
_entity_poly.pdbx_seq_one_letter_code
_entity_poly.pdbx_strand_id
1 'polypeptide(L)'
;MPDIHLDDAVLVALQDVMEDEYPVLLDTFVADSEERLRSIQQADREADAQALRLAAHSFKGSCSNMGAVCLAGLCKQLEEAGRREELELAPELIEQIEREFAIVRILLKTERQRYRV
;
A
#
# COMPACT_ATOMS: atom_id res chain seq x y z
N MET A 1 7.45 -17.04 9.11
CA MET A 1 6.06 -17.31 8.67
C MET A 1 6.02 -16.99 7.19
N PRO A 2 5.22 -17.64 6.33
CA PRO A 2 5.09 -17.15 4.96
C PRO A 2 4.61 -15.70 5.06
N ASP A 3 5.35 -14.77 4.46
CA ASP A 3 4.98 -13.36 4.47
C ASP A 3 3.67 -13.25 3.68
N ILE A 4 2.56 -13.07 4.39
CA ILE A 4 1.24 -12.90 3.77
C ILE A 4 1.23 -11.49 3.18
N HIS A 5 1.50 -11.38 1.88
CA HIS A 5 1.52 -10.12 1.15
C HIS A 5 0.10 -9.61 0.87
N LEU A 6 -0.82 -10.53 0.56
CA LEU A 6 -2.23 -10.29 0.33
C LEU A 6 -3.06 -11.34 1.06
N ASP A 7 -4.13 -10.90 1.71
CA ASP A 7 -5.13 -11.76 2.33
C ASP A 7 -6.18 -12.18 1.28
N ASP A 8 -6.11 -13.44 0.86
CA ASP A 8 -7.05 -14.01 -0.12
C ASP A 8 -8.50 -13.92 0.34
N ALA A 9 -8.78 -14.00 1.65
CA ALA A 9 -10.15 -13.91 2.15
C ALA A 9 -10.73 -12.50 1.94
N VAL A 10 -9.90 -11.46 2.04
CA VAL A 10 -10.30 -10.08 1.74
C VAL A 10 -10.55 -9.92 0.25
N LEU A 11 -9.69 -10.46 -0.62
CA LEU A 11 -9.88 -10.38 -2.06
C LEU A 11 -11.15 -11.08 -2.52
N VAL A 12 -11.46 -12.26 -1.98
CA VAL A 12 -12.72 -12.97 -2.26
C VAL A 12 -13.93 -12.14 -1.81
N ALA A 13 -13.89 -11.58 -0.60
CA ALA A 13 -14.99 -10.74 -0.12
C ALA A 13 -15.17 -9.47 -0.99
N LEU A 14 -14.09 -8.84 -1.45
CA LEU A 14 -14.16 -7.71 -2.36
C LEU A 14 -14.73 -8.10 -3.72
N GLN A 15 -14.31 -9.26 -4.25
CA GLN A 15 -14.85 -9.80 -5.50
C GLN A 15 -16.36 -10.04 -5.39
N ASP A 16 -16.82 -10.67 -4.31
CA ASP A 16 -18.23 -10.99 -4.09
C ASP A 16 -19.10 -9.73 -3.96
N VAL A 17 -18.56 -8.66 -3.38
CA VAL A 17 -19.30 -7.40 -3.17
C VAL A 17 -19.28 -6.49 -4.41
N MET A 18 -18.16 -6.45 -5.13
CA MET A 18 -17.98 -5.51 -6.24
C MET A 18 -18.31 -6.12 -7.61
N GLU A 19 -18.37 -7.44 -7.72
CA GLU A 19 -18.74 -8.17 -8.94
C GLU A 19 -17.96 -7.64 -10.17
N ASP A 20 -18.65 -7.02 -11.12
CA ASP A 20 -18.07 -6.47 -12.36
C ASP A 20 -17.10 -5.30 -12.14
N GLU A 21 -17.16 -4.62 -10.99
CA GLU A 21 -16.26 -3.50 -10.64
C GLU A 21 -14.96 -3.97 -9.97
N TYR A 22 -14.87 -5.23 -9.53
CA TYR A 22 -13.68 -5.75 -8.86
C TYR A 22 -12.39 -5.58 -9.69
N PRO A 23 -12.36 -5.85 -11.02
CA PRO A 23 -11.16 -5.64 -11.82
C PRO A 23 -10.73 -4.16 -11.89
N VAL A 24 -11.70 -3.24 -11.86
CA VAL A 24 -11.43 -1.79 -11.84
C VAL A 24 -10.83 -1.39 -10.50
N LEU A 25 -11.33 -1.93 -9.39
CA LEU A 25 -10.74 -1.73 -8.06
C LEU A 25 -9.26 -2.09 -8.04
N LEU A 26 -8.88 -3.24 -8.62
CA LEU A 26 -7.48 -3.68 -8.66
C LEU A 26 -6.59 -2.68 -9.40
N ASP A 27 -7.04 -2.22 -10.58
CA ASP A 27 -6.32 -1.24 -11.38
C ASP A 27 -6.22 0.12 -10.66
N THR A 28 -7.32 0.57 -10.04
CA THR A 28 -7.37 1.81 -9.27
C THR A 28 -6.45 1.77 -8.06
N PHE A 29 -6.44 0.67 -7.30
CA PHE A 29 -5.57 0.53 -6.14
C PHE A 29 -4.08 0.62 -6.55
N VAL A 30 -3.68 -0.03 -7.65
CA VAL A 30 -2.30 0.05 -8.13
C VAL A 30 -1.93 1.48 -8.52
N ALA A 31 -2.78 2.18 -9.26
CA ALA A 31 -2.52 3.56 -9.67
C ALA A 31 -2.46 4.53 -8.47
N ASP A 32 -3.42 4.44 -7.55
CA ASP A 32 -3.49 5.24 -6.32
C ASP A 32 -2.28 4.98 -5.41
N SER A 33 -1.85 3.71 -5.29
CA SER A 33 -0.66 3.34 -4.51
C SER A 33 0.63 3.94 -5.07
N GLU A 34 0.77 4.02 -6.40
CA GLU A 34 1.91 4.68 -7.05
C GLU A 34 1.93 6.20 -6.77
N GLU A 35 0.77 6.85 -6.70
CA GLU A 35 0.67 8.26 -6.30
C GLU A 35 1.05 8.47 -4.83
N ARG A 36 0.56 7.62 -3.95
CA ARG A 36 0.85 7.69 -2.50
C ARG A 36 2.33 7.50 -2.21
N LEU A 37 2.97 6.57 -2.90
CA LEU A 37 4.40 6.34 -2.77
C LEU A 37 5.20 7.58 -3.20
N ARG A 38 4.80 8.26 -4.29
CA ARG A 38 5.41 9.54 -4.69
C ARG A 38 5.24 10.61 -3.62
N SER A 39 4.07 10.72 -3.00
CA SER A 39 3.84 11.67 -1.90
C SER A 39 4.71 11.38 -0.68
N ILE A 40 4.88 10.10 -0.31
CA ILE A 40 5.77 9.68 0.77
C ILE A 40 7.23 10.08 0.47
N GLN A 41 7.72 9.76 -0.73
CA GLN A 41 9.07 10.11 -1.16
C GLN A 41 9.30 11.63 -1.24
N GLN A 42 8.26 12.41 -1.55
CA GLN A 42 8.35 13.86 -1.55
C GLN A 42 8.46 14.40 -0.12
N ALA A 43 7.61 13.93 0.79
CA ALA A 43 7.63 14.35 2.19
C ALA A 43 8.97 14.02 2.88
N ASP A 44 9.55 12.86 2.59
CA ASP A 44 10.89 12.48 3.06
C ASP A 44 11.98 13.44 2.54
N ARG A 45 11.98 13.73 1.23
CA ARG A 45 12.93 14.68 0.61
C ARG A 45 12.82 16.10 1.16
N GLU A 46 11.62 16.51 1.55
CA GLU A 46 11.36 17.83 2.16
C GLU A 46 11.60 17.84 3.67
N ALA A 47 11.91 16.70 4.27
CA ALA A 47 11.99 16.50 5.72
C ALA A 47 10.71 16.98 6.45
N ASP A 48 9.54 16.80 5.83
CA ASP A 48 8.24 17.17 6.40
C ASP A 48 7.59 15.96 7.10
N ALA A 49 7.82 15.87 8.41
CA ALA A 49 7.29 14.79 9.25
C ALA A 49 5.76 14.69 9.25
N GLN A 50 5.07 15.84 9.16
CA GLN A 50 3.61 15.86 9.16
C GLN A 50 3.06 15.38 7.82
N ALA A 51 3.64 15.82 6.70
CA ALA A 51 3.27 15.33 5.38
C ALA A 51 3.56 13.83 5.26
N LEU A 52 4.71 13.36 5.77
CA LEU A 52 5.09 11.95 5.78
C LEU A 52 4.07 11.12 6.55
N ARG A 53 3.72 11.56 7.77
CA ARG A 53 2.70 10.90 8.61
C ARG A 53 1.36 10.80 7.90
N LEU A 54 0.88 11.89 7.29
CA LEU A 54 -0.42 11.92 6.61
C LEU A 54 -0.44 11.02 5.37
N ALA A 55 0.62 11.06 4.57
CA ALA A 55 0.75 10.21 3.38
C ALA A 55 0.79 8.72 3.77
N ALA A 56 1.58 8.37 4.78
CA ALA A 56 1.67 7.00 5.30
C ALA A 56 0.35 6.52 5.91
N HIS A 57 -0.35 7.36 6.69
CA HIS A 57 -1.68 7.05 7.24
C HIS A 57 -2.70 6.73 6.14
N SER A 58 -2.73 7.56 5.11
CA SER A 58 -3.67 7.40 4.00
C SER A 58 -3.34 6.13 3.20
N PHE A 59 -2.06 5.85 2.97
CA PHE A 59 -1.64 4.63 2.27
C PHE A 59 -1.91 3.35 3.06
N LYS A 60 -1.67 3.37 4.39
CA LYS A 60 -2.05 2.29 5.29
C LYS A 60 -3.53 1.92 5.15
N GLY A 61 -4.43 2.91 5.14
CA GLY A 61 -5.86 2.68 4.98
C GLY A 61 -6.21 1.96 3.68
N SER A 62 -5.65 2.43 2.56
CA SER A 62 -5.81 1.81 1.25
C SER A 62 -5.31 0.36 1.23
N CYS A 63 -4.12 0.11 1.79
CA CYS A 63 -3.53 -1.24 1.88
C CYS A 63 -4.38 -2.20 2.73
N SER A 64 -4.87 -1.74 3.88
CA SER A 64 -5.74 -2.55 4.75
C SER A 64 -7.04 -2.95 4.05
N ASN A 65 -7.65 -2.03 3.29
CA ASN A 65 -8.88 -2.32 2.55
C ASN A 65 -8.68 -3.39 1.48
N MET A 66 -7.48 -3.48 0.90
CA MET A 66 -7.14 -4.50 -0.11
C MET A 66 -6.57 -5.79 0.48
N GLY A 67 -6.49 -5.92 1.80
CA GLY A 67 -5.86 -7.08 2.45
C GLY A 67 -4.34 -7.13 2.29
N ALA A 68 -3.69 -6.02 1.89
CA ALA A 68 -2.23 -5.92 1.78
C ALA A 68 -1.60 -5.71 3.17
N VAL A 69 -1.71 -6.71 4.04
CA VAL A 69 -1.45 -6.63 5.48
C VAL A 69 0.01 -6.28 5.82
N CYS A 70 0.98 -6.85 5.10
CA CYS A 70 2.40 -6.51 5.29
C CYS A 70 2.66 -5.03 4.92
N LEU A 71 2.17 -4.60 3.75
CA LEU A 71 2.31 -3.23 3.28
C LEU A 71 1.65 -2.21 4.21
N ALA A 72 0.45 -2.54 4.73
CA ALA A 72 -0.23 -1.73 5.73
C ALA A 72 0.59 -1.62 7.04
N GLY A 73 1.23 -2.72 7.45
CA GLY A 73 2.12 -2.75 8.62
C GLY A 73 3.34 -1.83 8.46
N LEU A 74 3.97 -1.83 7.28
CA LEU A 74 5.08 -0.92 6.97
C LEU A 74 4.64 0.55 6.93
N CYS A 75 3.48 0.83 6.30
CA CYS A 75 2.91 2.17 6.30
C CYS A 75 2.58 2.67 7.71
N LYS A 76 2.13 1.78 8.61
CA LYS A 76 1.91 2.11 10.02
C LYS A 76 3.21 2.49 10.72
N GLN A 77 4.31 1.76 10.48
CA GLN A 77 5.62 2.10 11.06
C GLN A 77 6.09 3.48 10.59
N LEU A 78 5.94 3.77 9.28
CA LEU A 78 6.28 5.08 8.73
C LEU A 78 5.39 6.21 9.28
N GLU A 79 4.09 5.95 9.46
CA GLU A 79 3.16 6.87 10.13
C GLU A 79 3.62 7.17 11.57
N GLU A 80 4.03 6.14 12.32
CA GLU A 80 4.52 6.30 13.69
C GLU A 80 5.85 7.07 13.74
N ALA A 81 6.78 6.81 12.83
CA ALA A 81 8.03 7.55 12.71
C ALA A 81 7.77 9.04 12.43
N GLY A 82 6.92 9.35 11.44
CA GLY A 82 6.51 10.73 11.16
C GLY A 82 5.79 11.40 12.33
N ARG A 83 4.99 10.65 13.11
CA ARG A 83 4.34 11.17 14.33
C ARG A 83 5.33 11.51 15.45
N ARG A 84 6.45 10.78 15.52
CA ARG A 84 7.50 10.99 16.53
C ARG A 84 8.62 11.93 16.06
N GLU A 85 8.52 12.41 14.82
CA GLU A 85 9.56 13.21 14.14
C GLU A 85 10.90 12.46 13.99
N GLU A 86 10.86 11.12 13.95
CA GLU A 86 12.02 10.22 13.77
C GLU A 86 12.31 10.01 12.27
N LEU A 87 12.61 11.10 11.55
CA LEU A 87 12.77 11.09 10.08
C LEU A 87 13.98 10.29 9.60
N GLU A 88 14.97 10.06 10.46
CA GLU A 88 16.11 9.20 10.18
C GLU A 88 15.71 7.74 9.88
N LEU A 89 14.53 7.30 10.34
CA LEU A 89 13.98 5.97 10.08
C LEU A 89 13.24 5.88 8.74
N ALA A 90 12.84 7.01 8.17
CA ALA A 90 11.98 7.06 7.00
C ALA A 90 12.61 6.41 5.75
N PRO A 91 13.88 6.64 5.38
CA PRO A 91 14.46 6.07 4.16
C PRO A 91 14.42 4.54 4.11
N GLU A 92 14.77 3.87 5.21
CA GLU A 92 14.75 2.41 5.30
C GLU A 92 13.32 1.86 5.20
N LEU A 93 12.37 2.50 5.89
CA LEU A 93 10.95 2.13 5.83
C LEU A 93 10.36 2.34 4.43
N ILE A 94 10.74 3.43 3.74
CA ILE A 94 10.31 3.70 2.37
C ILE A 94 10.82 2.62 1.42
N GLU A 95 12.10 2.22 1.51
CA GLU A 95 12.64 1.12 0.71
C GLU A 95 11.90 -0.21 0.95
N GLN A 96 11.52 -0.49 2.20
CA GLN A 96 10.70 -1.67 2.53
C GLN A 96 9.30 -1.58 1.91
N ILE A 97 8.64 -0.41 2.01
CA ILE A 97 7.32 -0.15 1.41
C ILE A 97 7.38 -0.32 -0.12
N GLU A 98 8.41 0.19 -0.77
CA GLU A 98 8.60 0.06 -2.23
C GLU A 98 8.71 -1.40 -2.67
N ARG A 99 9.53 -2.19 -1.96
CA ARG A 99 9.72 -3.61 -2.24
C ARG A 99 8.43 -4.39 -2.04
N GLU A 100 7.75 -4.16 -0.93
CA GLU A 100 6.50 -4.84 -0.62
C GLU A 100 5.39 -4.47 -1.60
N PHE A 101 5.27 -3.18 -1.96
CA PHE A 101 4.33 -2.74 -2.97
C PHE A 101 4.63 -3.35 -4.35
N ALA A 102 5.89 -3.54 -4.71
CA ALA A 102 6.25 -4.22 -5.96
C ALA A 102 5.74 -5.66 -5.99
N ILE A 103 5.80 -6.39 -4.87
CA ILE A 103 5.27 -7.74 -4.72
C ILE A 103 3.74 -7.71 -4.85
N VAL A 104 3.06 -6.88 -4.05
CA VAL A 104 1.60 -6.72 -4.08
C VAL A 104 1.11 -6.39 -5.49
N ARG A 105 1.77 -5.46 -6.19
CA ARG A 105 1.44 -5.07 -7.56
C ARG A 105 1.54 -6.23 -8.55
N ILE A 106 2.53 -7.11 -8.40
CA ILE A 106 2.66 -8.30 -9.26
C ILE A 106 1.49 -9.26 -9.00
N LEU A 107 1.18 -9.54 -7.74
CA LEU A 107 0.09 -10.42 -7.35
C LEU A 107 -1.27 -9.91 -7.86
N LEU A 108 -1.57 -8.62 -7.67
CA LEU A 108 -2.80 -8.01 -8.17
C LEU A 108 -2.87 -7.99 -9.70
N LYS A 109 -1.74 -7.79 -10.40
CA LYS A 109 -1.71 -7.90 -11.87
C LYS A 109 -1.99 -9.33 -12.34
N THR A 110 -1.49 -10.33 -11.63
CA THR A 110 -1.82 -11.74 -11.91
C THR A 110 -3.30 -12.02 -11.68
N GLU A 111 -3.88 -11.52 -10.58
CA GLU A 111 -5.32 -11.64 -10.30
C GLU A 111 -6.15 -10.97 -11.40
N ARG A 112 -5.78 -9.74 -11.78
CA ARG A 112 -6.46 -8.95 -12.81
C ARG A 112 -6.53 -9.64 -14.18
N GLN A 113 -5.55 -10.50 -14.51
CA GLN A 113 -5.53 -11.25 -15.77
C GLN A 113 -6.67 -12.27 -15.87
N ARG A 114 -7.23 -12.75 -14.76
CA ARG A 114 -8.39 -13.67 -14.76
C ARG A 114 -9.66 -13.04 -15.33
N TYR A 115 -9.71 -11.72 -15.40
CA TYR A 115 -10.86 -10.92 -15.84
C TYR A 115 -10.60 -10.19 -17.16
N ARG A 116 -9.55 -10.56 -17.90
CA ARG A 116 -9.34 -10.07 -19.27
C ARG A 116 -10.11 -10.99 -20.22
N VAL A 117 -11.33 -10.58 -20.58
CA VAL A 117 -12.10 -11.12 -21.70
C VAL A 117 -11.78 -10.33 -22.96
#